data_AF-A0A7Y3HW08-F1
#
_entry.id   AF-A0A7Y3HW08-F1
#
_cell.length_a   1.000
_cell.length_b   1.000
_cell.length_c   1.000
_cell.angle_alpha   90.00
_cell.angle_beta   90.00
_cell.angle_gamma   90.00
#
_symmetry.space_group_name_H-M   'P 1'
#
loop_
_entity.id
_entity.type
_entity.pdbx_description
1 polymer ?
#
loop_
_entity_poly.entity_id
_entity_poly.type
_entity_poly.pdbx_seq_one_letter_code
_entity_poly.pdbx_strand_id
1 'polypeptide(L)' 'MTGFLMQIPREVPHPDNNTPLDFSNPFDVLIYVVLPLILIVLYFTLRKRRRNDSDDSDQNEELE' A
#
# COMPACT_ATOMS: atom_id res chain seq x y z
N MET A 1 40.00 9.46 -30.38
CA MET A 1 38.77 10.12 -29.88
C MET A 1 37.59 9.19 -30.15
N THR A 2 37.43 8.12 -29.39
CA THR A 2 36.29 7.18 -29.50
C THR A 2 36.15 6.43 -28.17
N GLY A 3 35.43 7.02 -27.22
CA GLY A 3 35.30 6.47 -25.86
C GLY A 3 33.98 6.78 -25.16
N PHE A 4 32.91 7.08 -25.91
CA PHE A 4 31.63 7.50 -25.34
C PHE A 4 30.55 6.40 -25.27
N LEU A 5 30.78 5.21 -25.84
CA LEU A 5 29.76 4.14 -25.87
C LEU A 5 29.90 3.07 -24.77
N MET A 6 30.86 3.20 -23.85
CA MET A 6 31.21 2.11 -22.90
C MET A 6 30.77 2.34 -21.44
N GLN A 7 30.14 3.47 -21.10
CA GLN A 7 29.64 3.74 -19.74
C GLN A 7 28.12 3.94 -19.72
N ILE A 8 27.36 2.87 -20.02
CA ILE A 8 25.97 2.81 -19.61
C ILE A 8 25.93 2.12 -18.24
N PRO A 9 25.46 2.80 -17.17
CA PRO A 9 25.49 2.26 -15.81
C PRO A 9 24.57 1.04 -15.68
N ARG A 10 25.13 -0.16 -15.63
CA ARG A 10 24.34 -1.42 -15.63
C ARG A 10 23.51 -1.64 -14.37
N GLU A 11 23.84 -0.96 -13.28
CA GLU A 11 23.20 -1.16 -11.96
C GLU A 11 21.98 -0.28 -11.73
N VAL A 12 21.72 0.70 -12.60
CA VAL A 12 20.49 1.51 -12.50
C VAL A 12 19.39 0.88 -13.35
N PRO A 13 18.13 0.90 -12.87
CA PRO A 13 16.98 0.55 -13.69
C PRO A 13 17.02 1.33 -15.01
N HIS A 14 17.07 0.60 -16.11
CA HIS A 14 17.02 1.13 -17.46
C HIS A 14 15.57 1.17 -17.91
N PRO A 15 15.16 2.14 -18.73
CA PRO A 15 13.81 2.14 -19.29
C PRO A 15 13.50 0.87 -20.09
N ASP A 16 14.51 0.12 -20.53
CA ASP A 16 14.37 -1.17 -21.23
C ASP A 16 14.21 -2.37 -20.28
N ASN A 17 14.47 -2.20 -18.97
CA ASN A 17 14.37 -3.26 -17.96
C ASN A 17 13.14 -3.13 -17.06
N ASN A 18 12.14 -2.35 -17.47
CA ASN A 18 10.83 -2.31 -16.84
C ASN A 18 9.93 -3.42 -17.41
N THR A 19 9.74 -4.50 -16.66
CA THR A 19 8.68 -5.45 -17.02
C THR A 19 7.32 -4.80 -16.76
N PRO A 20 6.39 -4.79 -17.73
CA PRO A 20 5.05 -4.29 -17.49
C PRO A 20 4.36 -5.13 -16.43
N LEU A 21 3.46 -4.52 -15.66
CA LEU A 21 2.67 -5.23 -14.67
C LEU A 21 1.72 -6.21 -15.38
N ASP A 22 1.74 -7.48 -15.01
CA ASP A 22 0.92 -8.51 -15.63
C ASP A 22 -0.30 -8.84 -14.77
N PHE A 23 -1.46 -8.31 -15.15
CA PHE A 23 -2.72 -8.60 -14.46
C PHE A 23 -3.26 -10.03 -14.71
N SER A 24 -2.61 -10.82 -15.55
CA SER A 24 -2.87 -12.26 -15.71
C SER A 24 -2.17 -13.07 -14.63
N ASN A 25 -1.11 -12.52 -14.03
CA ASN A 25 -0.40 -13.14 -12.93
C ASN A 25 -1.16 -12.92 -11.62
N PRO A 26 -1.59 -14.00 -10.91
CA PRO A 26 -2.35 -13.86 -9.68
C PRO A 26 -1.56 -13.15 -8.56
N PHE A 27 -0.23 -13.26 -8.56
CA PHE A 27 0.63 -12.60 -7.56
C PHE A 27 0.66 -11.08 -7.75
N ASP A 28 0.79 -10.62 -9.00
CA ASP A 28 0.80 -9.20 -9.34
C ASP A 28 -0.55 -8.56 -8.98
N VAL A 29 -1.66 -9.21 -9.31
CA VAL A 29 -3.00 -8.74 -8.92
C VAL A 29 -3.15 -8.67 -7.40
N LEU A 30 -2.68 -9.69 -6.67
CA LEU A 30 -2.78 -9.74 -5.21
C LEU A 30 -2.03 -8.57 -4.55
N ILE A 31 -0.79 -8.31 -4.95
CA ILE A 31 0.04 -7.28 -4.32
C ILE A 31 -0.40 -5.88 -4.73
N TYR A 32 -0.63 -5.66 -6.03
CA TYR A 32 -0.83 -4.31 -6.54
C TYR A 32 -2.29 -3.86 -6.53
N VAL A 33 -3.26 -4.77 -6.41
CA VAL A 33 -4.69 -4.44 -6.37
C VAL A 33 -5.34 -4.86 -5.04
N VAL A 34 -5.16 -6.10 -4.60
CA VAL A 34 -5.89 -6.61 -3.43
C VAL A 34 -5.33 -6.04 -2.13
N LEU A 35 -4.01 -6.00 -1.95
CA LEU A 35 -3.36 -5.42 -0.77
C LEU A 35 -3.81 -3.97 -0.47
N PRO A 36 -3.77 -3.01 -1.42
CA PRO A 36 -4.23 -1.65 -1.13
C PRO A 36 -5.74 -1.59 -0.80
N LEU A 37 -6.57 -2.43 -1.42
CA LEU A 37 -8.00 -2.52 -1.06
C LEU A 37 -8.20 -3.00 0.38
N ILE A 38 -7.45 -4.00 0.82
CA ILE A 38 -7.49 -4.49 2.21
C ILE A 38 -7.10 -3.36 3.18
N LEU A 39 -6.04 -2.61 2.88
CA LEU A 39 -5.60 -1.49 3.72
C LEU A 39 -6.67 -0.41 3.86
N ILE A 40 -7.40 -0.11 2.77
CA ILE A 40 -8.52 0.84 2.80
C ILE A 40 -9.63 0.32 3.72
N VAL A 41 -10.06 -0.93 3.55
CA VAL A 41 -11.12 -1.53 4.39
C VAL A 41 -10.70 -1.57 5.86
N LEU A 42 -9.46 -1.93 6.15
CA LEU A 42 -8.91 -1.97 7.50
C LEU A 42 -8.89 -0.57 8.12
N TYR A 43 -8.47 0.45 7.37
CA TYR A 43 -8.46 1.84 7.81
C TYR A 43 -9.87 2.30 8.24
N PHE A 44 -10.90 2.04 7.43
CA PHE A 44 -12.27 2.41 7.77
C PHE A 44 -12.80 1.66 9.00
N THR A 45 -12.50 0.37 9.10
CA THR A 45 -12.92 -0.47 10.25
C THR A 45 -12.28 0.03 11.55
N LEU A 46 -10.97 0.32 11.53
CA LEU A 46 -10.25 0.85 12.68
C LEU A 46 -10.72 2.27 13.05
N ARG A 47 -11.02 3.12 12.05
CA ARG A 47 -11.53 4.47 12.27
C ARG A 47 -12.92 4.45 12.90
N LYS A 48 -13.77 3.48 12.56
CA LYS A 48 -15.12 3.34 13.13
C LYS A 48 -15.07 2.94 14.61
N ARG A 49 -14.14 2.06 15.00
CA ARG A 49 -14.04 1.55 16.38
C ARG A 49 -13.68 2.64 17.40
N ARG A 50 -12.90 3.66 17.01
CA ARG A 50 -12.50 4.76 17.91
C ARG A 50 -13.60 5.74 18.31
N ARG A 51 -14.83 5.60 17.79
CA ARG A 51 -15.95 6.48 18.15
C ARG A 51 -16.85 5.91 19.25
N ASN A 52 -16.71 4.64 19.59
CA ASN A 52 -17.60 3.99 20.55
C ASN A 52 -16.99 3.91 21.96
N ASP A 53 -15.67 4.10 22.11
CA ASP A 53 -15.01 4.07 23.43
C ASP A 53 -15.15 5.41 24.18
N SER A 54 -15.75 6.44 23.58
CA SER A 54 -15.96 7.76 24.20
C SER A 54 -17.37 7.99 24.73
N ASP A 55 -18.33 7.12 24.38
CA ASP A 55 -19.76 7.27 24.72
C ASP A 55 -20.19 6.30 25.83
N ASP A 56 -19.37 5.30 26.14
CA ASP A 56 -19.63 4.26 27.14
C ASP A 56 -18.98 4.59 28.51
N SER A 57 -17.99 5.49 28.54
CA SER A 57 -17.37 5.98 29.78
C SER A 57 -18.23 7.03 30.49
N ASP A 58 -18.99 7.83 29.75
CA ASP A 58 -19.75 8.95 30.31
C ASP A 58 -21.09 8.49 30.92
N GLN A 59 -21.62 7.34 30.49
CA GLN A 59 -22.89 6.79 31.02
C GLN A 59 -22.75 6.07 32.37
N ASN A 60 -21.53 5.70 32.77
CA ASN A 60 -21.29 4.98 34.03
C ASN A 60 -21.02 5.93 35.22
N GLU A 61 -20.74 7.21 34.99
CA GLU A 61 -20.55 8.24 36.04
C GLU A 61 -21.87 8.91 36.48
N GLU A 62 -22.93 8.90 35.68
CA GLU A 62 -24.23 9.51 36.04
C GLU A 62 -25.10 8.59 36.94
N LEU A 63 -24.65 7.34 37.17
CA LEU A 63 -25.35 6.33 37.95
C LEU A 63 -24.73 6.06 39.34
N GLU A 64 -23.66 6.77 39.74
CA GLU A 64 -23.11 6.79 41.11
C GLU A 64 -23.51 8.07 41.88
#